data_AF-A0A1B7K1L5-F1
#
_entry.id   AF-A0A1B7K1L5-F1
#
_cell.length_a   1.000
_cell.length_b   1.000
_cell.length_c   1.000
_cell.angle_alpha   90.00
_cell.angle_beta   90.00
_cell.angle_gamma   90.00
#
_symmetry.space_group_name_H-M   'P 1'
#
loop_
_entity.id
_entity.type
_entity.pdbx_description
1 polymer ?
#
loop_
_entity_poly.entity_id
_entity_poly.type
_entity_poly.pdbx_seq_one_letter_code
_entity_poly.pdbx_strand_id
1 'polypeptide(L)'
;MKNIVISIKNDNESRRNHVINEFKKSNVDFEFFDAITPEQITNTERETGINLSDSQLSPGGKGCLLSHIKIWKMAIENKNEYIAIFEDDIYLSPSSSIFLSNSKWIPSDIDIVKLEKYSKYFSRYNCKKTRTLDNRVLYEVKKCNLGTAGYIINIETAKKILNRLSSKKNILAIDIELFTPTLNNDINCFMIEPAICIQDFIFNNSKATSFPSFIMPKKNSMNTKKTFLTKIKKEISRLSPLSAIKKHVLSKKSTYR
;
A
#
# COMPACT_ATOMS: atom_id res chain seq x y z
N MET A 1 2.97 15.84 -9.74
CA MET A 1 3.07 14.36 -9.81
C MET A 1 1.65 13.83 -9.84
N LYS A 2 1.38 12.73 -10.53
CA LYS A 2 0.01 12.19 -10.61
C LYS A 2 -0.32 11.41 -9.32
N ASN A 3 -1.39 11.82 -8.64
CA ASN A 3 -1.91 11.15 -7.45
C ASN A 3 -3.22 10.42 -7.83
N ILE A 4 -3.29 9.13 -7.55
CA ILE A 4 -4.41 8.27 -7.94
C ILE A 4 -4.97 7.60 -6.69
N VAL A 5 -6.28 7.68 -6.51
CA VAL A 5 -6.98 7.03 -5.39
C VAL A 5 -7.87 5.92 -5.92
N ILE A 6 -7.62 4.68 -5.48
CA ILE A 6 -8.43 3.51 -5.82
C ILE A 6 -9.68 3.54 -4.94
N SER A 7 -10.85 3.54 -5.59
CA SER A 7 -12.13 3.53 -4.89
C SER A 7 -13.19 2.84 -5.73
N ILE A 8 -14.03 2.01 -5.11
CA ILE A 8 -15.21 1.44 -5.77
C ILE A 8 -16.09 2.59 -6.27
N LYS A 9 -16.62 2.46 -7.50
CA LYS A 9 -17.38 3.53 -8.15
C LYS A 9 -18.77 3.72 -7.56
N ASN A 10 -19.51 2.63 -7.48
CA ASN A 10 -20.91 2.61 -7.11
C ASN A 10 -21.06 2.24 -5.63
N ASP A 11 -22.11 2.76 -4.98
CA ASP A 11 -22.44 2.47 -3.57
C ASP A 11 -21.29 2.76 -2.58
N ASN A 12 -20.48 3.78 -2.88
CA ASN A 12 -19.27 4.12 -2.14
C ASN A 12 -19.07 5.65 -1.97
N GLU A 13 -20.15 6.42 -2.06
CA GLU A 13 -20.11 7.89 -2.02
C GLU A 13 -19.48 8.42 -0.73
N SER A 14 -19.70 7.75 0.41
CA SER A 14 -19.14 8.17 1.69
C SER A 14 -17.61 8.14 1.71
N ARG A 15 -16.98 7.09 1.18
CA ARG A 15 -15.51 6.98 1.07
C ARG A 15 -14.95 7.94 0.01
N ARG A 16 -15.63 8.11 -1.13
CA ARG A 16 -15.21 9.09 -2.13
C ARG A 16 -15.29 10.52 -1.61
N ASN A 17 -16.36 10.89 -0.90
CA ASN A 17 -16.48 12.20 -0.26
C ASN A 17 -15.41 12.40 0.82
N HIS A 18 -15.10 11.36 1.60
CA HIS A 18 -13.99 11.38 2.55
C HIS A 18 -12.66 11.72 1.86
N VAL A 19 -12.30 10.98 0.80
CA VAL A 19 -11.08 11.24 0.01
C VAL A 19 -11.06 12.65 -0.55
N ILE A 20 -12.16 13.11 -1.17
CA ILE A 20 -12.28 14.48 -1.69
C ILE A 20 -11.96 15.50 -0.59
N ASN A 21 -12.49 15.30 0.61
CA ASN A 21 -12.22 16.20 1.74
C ASN A 21 -10.77 16.14 2.20
N GLU A 22 -10.15 14.96 2.29
CA GLU A 22 -8.74 14.82 2.71
C GLU A 22 -7.76 15.48 1.74
N PHE A 23 -7.95 15.28 0.44
CA PHE A 23 -7.10 15.90 -0.59
C PHE A 23 -7.36 17.41 -0.71
N LYS A 24 -8.61 17.86 -0.55
CA LYS A 24 -8.95 19.29 -0.51
C LYS A 24 -8.29 20.01 0.67
N LYS A 25 -8.32 19.42 1.88
CA LYS A 25 -7.64 19.96 3.07
C LYS A 25 -6.14 20.18 2.84
N SER A 26 -5.54 19.29 2.06
CA SER A 26 -4.11 19.32 1.76
C SER A 26 -3.74 20.16 0.54
N ASN A 27 -4.73 20.66 -0.22
CA ASN A 27 -4.54 21.33 -1.51
C ASN A 27 -3.70 20.48 -2.49
N VAL A 28 -4.06 19.20 -2.63
CA VAL A 28 -3.39 18.24 -3.52
C VAL A 28 -4.39 17.76 -4.57
N ASP A 29 -4.04 17.91 -5.84
CA ASP A 29 -4.83 17.34 -6.94
C ASP A 29 -4.71 15.82 -6.98
N PHE A 30 -5.81 15.15 -7.29
CA PHE A 30 -5.87 13.71 -7.45
C PHE A 30 -6.95 13.29 -8.44
N GLU A 31 -6.85 12.04 -8.90
CA GLU A 31 -7.86 11.39 -9.73
C GLU A 31 -8.32 10.10 -9.06
N PHE A 32 -9.62 9.80 -9.17
CA PHE A 32 -10.10 8.47 -8.81
C PHE A 32 -9.80 7.47 -9.91
N PHE A 33 -9.37 6.27 -9.49
CA PHE A 33 -9.42 5.08 -10.31
C PHE A 33 -10.58 4.21 -9.80
N ASP A 34 -11.51 3.90 -10.71
CA ASP A 34 -12.63 3.00 -10.42
C ASP A 34 -12.07 1.59 -10.15
N ALA A 35 -12.15 1.15 -8.89
CA ALA A 35 -11.61 -0.15 -8.48
C ALA A 35 -12.24 -1.30 -9.26
N ILE A 36 -11.42 -2.29 -9.62
CA ILE A 36 -11.86 -3.50 -10.33
C ILE A 36 -12.77 -4.32 -9.41
N THR A 37 -14.00 -4.54 -9.85
CA THR A 37 -15.00 -5.34 -9.12
C THR A 37 -14.90 -6.82 -9.49
N PRO A 38 -15.49 -7.73 -8.69
CA PRO A 38 -15.44 -9.18 -8.95
C PRO A 38 -15.83 -9.58 -10.38
N GLU A 39 -16.82 -8.91 -10.96
CA GLU A 39 -17.35 -9.18 -12.31
C GLU A 39 -16.35 -8.84 -13.41
N GLN A 40 -15.40 -7.95 -13.13
CA GLN A 40 -14.40 -7.46 -14.08
C GLN A 40 -13.09 -8.27 -14.05
N ILE A 41 -12.89 -9.13 -13.05
CA ILE A 41 -11.62 -9.85 -12.80
C ILE A 41 -11.16 -10.61 -14.05
N THR A 42 -11.99 -11.51 -14.57
CA THR A 42 -11.59 -12.39 -15.69
C THR A 42 -11.17 -11.61 -16.93
N ASN A 43 -11.87 -10.51 -17.24
CA ASN A 43 -11.52 -9.66 -18.37
C ASN A 43 -10.21 -8.90 -18.09
N THR A 44 -10.06 -8.40 -16.86
CA THR A 44 -8.86 -7.67 -16.43
C THR A 44 -7.62 -8.57 -16.41
N GLU A 45 -7.72 -9.84 -16.02
CA GLU A 45 -6.64 -10.83 -16.11
C GLU A 45 -6.16 -10.99 -17.56
N ARG A 46 -7.08 -11.11 -18.51
CA ARG A 46 -6.77 -11.19 -19.96
C ARG A 46 -6.06 -9.94 -20.47
N GLU A 47 -6.58 -8.76 -20.14
CA GLU A 47 -6.00 -7.48 -20.56
C GLU A 47 -4.64 -7.19 -19.90
N THR A 48 -4.46 -7.63 -18.65
CA THR A 48 -3.23 -7.42 -17.90
C THR A 48 -2.17 -8.47 -18.22
N GLY A 49 -2.56 -9.65 -18.68
CA GLY A 49 -1.67 -10.81 -18.82
C GLY A 49 -1.27 -11.42 -17.48
N ILE A 50 -2.00 -11.10 -16.41
CA ILE A 50 -1.73 -11.58 -15.05
C ILE A 50 -2.72 -12.68 -14.73
N ASN A 51 -2.20 -13.87 -14.43
CA ASN A 51 -3.02 -15.03 -14.08
C ASN A 51 -3.13 -15.19 -12.56
N LEU A 52 -4.35 -15.11 -12.03
CA LEU A 52 -4.68 -15.32 -10.62
C LEU A 52 -5.49 -16.61 -10.39
N SER A 53 -5.52 -17.55 -11.35
CA SER A 53 -6.19 -18.85 -11.22
C SER A 53 -5.70 -19.63 -10.00
N ASP A 54 -4.38 -19.62 -9.80
CA ASP A 54 -3.71 -20.39 -8.74
C ASP A 54 -3.62 -19.61 -7.42
N SER A 55 -4.11 -18.36 -7.40
CA SER A 55 -4.06 -17.49 -6.24
C SER A 55 -5.18 -17.80 -5.25
N GLN A 56 -4.86 -17.78 -3.95
CA GLN A 56 -5.81 -17.96 -2.85
C GLN A 56 -6.54 -16.66 -2.45
N LEU A 57 -6.45 -15.62 -3.28
CA LEU A 57 -7.10 -14.33 -3.02
C LEU A 57 -8.62 -14.42 -3.10
N SER A 58 -9.30 -13.72 -2.20
CA SER A 58 -10.73 -13.45 -2.32
C SER A 58 -11.01 -12.61 -3.58
N PRO A 59 -12.24 -12.59 -4.11
CA PRO A 59 -12.58 -11.72 -5.24
C PRO A 59 -12.21 -10.25 -5.00
N GLY A 60 -12.48 -9.72 -3.79
CA GLY A 60 -12.05 -8.36 -3.41
C GLY A 60 -10.53 -8.18 -3.40
N GLY A 61 -9.78 -9.19 -2.93
CA GLY A 61 -8.30 -9.17 -2.98
C GLY A 61 -7.75 -9.18 -4.40
N LYS A 62 -8.35 -9.98 -5.31
CA LYS A 62 -8.02 -9.97 -6.74
C LYS A 62 -8.34 -8.63 -7.39
N GLY A 63 -9.50 -8.05 -7.11
CA GLY A 63 -9.90 -6.73 -7.58
C GLY A 63 -8.94 -5.63 -7.13
N CYS A 64 -8.54 -5.63 -5.85
CA CYS A 64 -7.53 -4.69 -5.34
C CYS A 64 -6.19 -4.83 -6.09
N LEU A 65 -5.65 -6.05 -6.17
CA LEU A 65 -4.39 -6.30 -6.88
C LEU A 65 -4.44 -5.86 -8.35
N LEU A 66 -5.51 -6.22 -9.06
CA LEU A 66 -5.68 -5.88 -10.47
C LEU A 66 -5.87 -4.37 -10.68
N SER A 67 -6.46 -3.66 -9.71
CA SER A 67 -6.58 -2.18 -9.75
C SER A 67 -5.20 -1.51 -9.73
N HIS A 68 -4.31 -1.93 -8.83
CA HIS A 68 -2.93 -1.43 -8.81
C HIS A 68 -2.19 -1.73 -10.11
N ILE A 69 -2.33 -2.96 -10.64
CA ILE A 69 -1.70 -3.38 -11.89
C ILE A 69 -2.19 -2.55 -13.08
N LYS A 70 -3.50 -2.27 -13.17
CA LYS A 70 -4.07 -1.41 -14.20
C LYS A 70 -3.53 0.01 -14.12
N ILE A 71 -3.45 0.57 -12.92
CA ILE A 71 -2.85 1.90 -12.71
C ILE A 71 -1.40 1.93 -13.18
N TRP A 72 -0.60 0.90 -12.85
CA TRP A 72 0.79 0.81 -13.30
C TRP A 72 0.88 0.77 -14.82
N LYS A 73 0.07 -0.06 -15.50
CA LYS A 73 0.02 -0.10 -16.97
C LYS A 73 -0.35 1.25 -17.58
N MET A 74 -1.38 1.91 -17.05
CA MET A 74 -1.78 3.25 -17.51
C MET A 74 -0.66 4.28 -17.34
N ALA A 75 0.05 4.26 -16.22
CA ALA A 75 1.14 5.20 -15.97
C ALA A 75 2.36 4.93 -16.87
N ILE A 76 2.58 3.68 -17.26
CA ILE A 76 3.62 3.28 -18.23
C ILE A 76 3.30 3.86 -19.60
N GLU A 77 2.06 3.69 -20.06
CA GLU A 77 1.58 4.23 -21.34
C GLU A 77 1.66 5.76 -21.37
N ASN A 78 1.32 6.42 -20.25
CA ASN A 78 1.39 7.86 -20.09
C ASN A 78 2.81 8.40 -19.85
N LYS A 79 3.84 7.54 -19.81
CA LYS A 79 5.25 7.91 -19.59
C LYS A 79 5.47 8.76 -18.32
N ASN A 80 4.70 8.49 -17.26
CA ASN A 80 4.92 9.17 -15.98
C ASN A 80 6.28 8.75 -15.39
N GLU A 81 7.03 9.65 -14.78
CA GLU A 81 8.28 9.29 -14.08
C GLU A 81 7.98 8.56 -12.76
N TYR A 82 7.09 9.16 -11.96
CA TYR A 82 6.57 8.65 -10.70
C TYR A 82 5.06 8.86 -10.64
N ILE A 83 4.39 7.96 -9.92
CA ILE A 83 2.99 8.09 -9.53
C ILE A 83 2.83 7.80 -8.04
N ALA A 84 1.88 8.49 -7.41
CA ALA A 84 1.42 8.18 -6.06
C ALA A 84 0.07 7.46 -6.14
N ILE A 85 -0.06 6.35 -5.41
CA ILE A 85 -1.26 5.53 -5.37
C ILE A 85 -1.74 5.41 -3.93
N PHE A 86 -3.05 5.57 -3.73
CA PHE A 86 -3.71 5.52 -2.43
C PHE A 86 -4.97 4.64 -2.47
N GLU A 87 -5.34 4.08 -1.32
CA GLU A 87 -6.67 3.51 -1.08
C GLU A 87 -7.63 4.58 -0.51
N ASP A 88 -8.93 4.34 -0.56
CA ASP A 88 -9.97 5.32 -0.21
C ASP A 88 -10.37 5.37 1.28
N ASP A 89 -9.65 4.66 2.16
CA ASP A 89 -9.80 4.74 3.63
C ASP A 89 -8.63 5.41 4.35
N ILE A 90 -7.87 6.24 3.64
CA ILE A 90 -6.73 6.95 4.23
C ILE A 90 -7.10 8.33 4.77
N TYR A 91 -6.40 8.76 5.80
CA TYR A 91 -6.29 10.17 6.21
C TYR A 91 -4.94 10.71 5.75
N LEU A 92 -4.91 11.96 5.29
CA LEU A 92 -3.69 12.62 4.84
C LEU A 92 -3.13 13.57 5.89
N SER A 93 -1.80 13.57 5.99
CA SER A 93 -1.08 14.57 6.74
C SER A 93 -1.43 15.98 6.26
N PRO A 94 -1.60 16.96 7.17
CA PRO A 94 -1.72 18.37 6.78
C PRO A 94 -0.54 18.88 5.95
N SER A 95 0.65 18.26 6.04
CA SER A 95 1.83 18.61 5.24
C SER A 95 2.03 17.72 4.01
N SER A 96 1.00 16.96 3.59
CA SER A 96 1.12 16.02 2.47
C SER A 96 1.45 16.68 1.13
N SER A 97 0.99 17.92 0.87
CA SER A 97 1.28 18.64 -0.38
C SER A 97 2.77 18.82 -0.65
N ILE A 98 3.59 18.97 0.39
CA ILE A 98 5.06 19.06 0.28
C ILE A 98 5.64 17.87 -0.52
N PHE A 99 5.01 16.70 -0.41
CA PHE A 99 5.50 15.46 -0.98
C PHE A 99 4.68 14.98 -2.20
N LEU A 100 3.42 15.39 -2.31
CA LEU A 100 2.49 14.91 -3.35
C LEU A 100 2.37 15.83 -4.56
N SER A 101 2.82 17.09 -4.46
CA SER A 101 2.79 18.02 -5.59
C SER A 101 3.83 17.67 -6.67
N ASN A 102 5.00 17.15 -6.31
CA ASN A 102 6.04 16.76 -7.27
C ASN A 102 6.99 15.69 -6.69
N SER A 103 7.74 15.01 -7.56
CA SER A 103 8.67 13.93 -7.21
C SER A 103 10.11 14.40 -6.95
N LYS A 104 10.44 15.69 -7.11
CA LYS A 104 11.84 16.19 -7.08
C LYS A 104 12.56 15.98 -5.74
N TRP A 105 11.81 15.76 -4.67
CA TRP A 105 12.35 15.49 -3.34
C TRP A 105 12.84 14.04 -3.18
N ILE A 106 12.44 13.14 -4.08
CA ILE A 106 12.78 11.72 -4.03
C ILE A 106 14.19 11.55 -4.63
N PRO A 107 15.16 11.05 -3.86
CA PRO A 107 16.47 10.68 -4.40
C PRO A 107 16.34 9.72 -5.60
N SER A 108 17.18 9.92 -6.62
CA SER A 108 17.09 9.18 -7.88
C SER A 108 17.36 7.68 -7.77
N ASP A 109 18.00 7.24 -6.68
CA ASP A 109 18.24 5.83 -6.38
C ASP A 109 17.08 5.17 -5.63
N ILE A 110 15.98 5.89 -5.34
CA ILE A 110 14.82 5.35 -4.65
C ILE A 110 13.70 5.01 -5.65
N ASP A 111 13.31 3.75 -5.62
CA ASP A 111 12.34 3.17 -6.53
C ASP A 111 10.91 3.23 -6.00
N ILE A 112 10.75 3.01 -4.69
CA ILE A 112 9.45 3.00 -4.02
C ILE A 112 9.56 3.78 -2.71
N VAL A 113 8.58 4.66 -2.47
CA VAL A 113 8.39 5.31 -1.17
C VAL A 113 7.05 4.92 -0.58
N LYS A 114 7.07 4.13 0.50
CA LYS A 114 5.89 3.84 1.31
C LYS A 114 5.50 5.08 2.12
N LEU A 115 4.27 5.53 1.94
CA LEU A 115 3.74 6.74 2.56
C LEU A 115 2.91 6.47 3.81
N GLU A 116 2.41 5.25 3.96
CA GLU A 116 1.48 4.89 5.03
C GLU A 116 2.19 4.52 6.34
N LYS A 117 1.50 4.80 7.45
CA LYS A 117 1.74 4.14 8.72
C LYS A 117 0.88 2.89 8.85
N TYR A 118 1.50 1.73 8.68
CA TYR A 118 0.82 0.43 8.85
C TYR A 118 0.95 -0.15 10.27
N SER A 119 2.14 -0.08 10.88
CA SER A 119 2.43 -0.74 12.15
C SER A 119 2.79 0.26 13.26
N LYS A 120 2.74 -0.17 14.52
CA LYS A 120 3.17 0.66 15.67
C LYS A 120 4.68 0.88 15.68
N TYR A 121 5.44 -0.07 15.15
CA TYR A 121 6.91 -0.06 15.17
C TYR A 121 7.47 -0.64 13.87
N PHE A 122 8.53 -0.02 13.37
CA PHE A 122 9.30 -0.56 12.24
C PHE A 122 10.74 -0.83 12.67
N SER A 123 11.42 -1.74 11.95
CA SER A 123 12.83 -2.03 12.21
C SER A 123 13.69 -0.94 11.58
N ARG A 124 14.59 -0.35 12.36
CA ARG A 124 15.56 0.65 11.88
C ARG A 124 17.00 0.15 11.91
N TYR A 125 17.20 -1.13 12.22
CA TYR A 125 18.53 -1.68 12.43
C TYR A 125 19.28 -1.81 11.10
N ASN A 126 20.49 -1.25 11.06
CA ASN A 126 21.38 -1.26 9.89
C ASN A 126 20.68 -0.83 8.58
N CYS A 127 19.65 0.01 8.64
CA CYS A 127 18.99 0.55 7.45
C CYS A 127 19.64 1.87 7.01
N LYS A 128 19.74 2.09 5.70
CA LYS A 128 20.07 3.41 5.16
C LYS A 128 18.99 4.41 5.57
N LYS A 129 19.38 5.64 5.84
CA LYS A 129 18.46 6.74 6.14
C LYS A 129 18.88 8.02 5.43
N THR A 130 17.92 8.76 4.94
CA THR A 130 18.14 10.03 4.24
C THR A 130 17.16 11.06 4.77
N ARG A 131 17.64 12.25 5.12
CA ARG A 131 16.75 13.37 5.49
C ARG A 131 16.01 13.83 4.24
N THR A 132 14.76 14.22 4.41
CA THR A 132 13.96 14.83 3.35
C THR A 132 13.39 16.16 3.85
N LEU A 133 12.32 16.63 3.21
CA LEU A 133 11.57 17.84 3.54
C LEU A 133 10.82 17.68 4.88
N ASP A 134 10.39 18.80 5.46
CA ASP A 134 9.52 18.85 6.65
C ASP A 134 10.04 18.01 7.83
N ASN A 135 11.35 17.95 8.01
CA ASN A 135 12.04 17.14 9.04
C ASN A 135 11.69 15.64 9.02
N ARG A 136 11.09 15.14 7.93
CA ARG A 136 10.84 13.72 7.73
C ARG A 136 12.12 13.02 7.30
N VAL A 137 12.16 11.72 7.55
CA VAL A 137 13.32 10.87 7.23
C VAL A 137 12.84 9.66 6.44
N LEU A 138 13.52 9.37 5.35
CA LEU A 138 13.37 8.14 4.61
C LEU A 138 14.21 7.05 5.27
N TYR A 139 13.59 5.91 5.56
CA TYR A 139 14.25 4.72 6.11
C TYR A 139 14.12 3.56 5.12
N GLU A 140 15.25 2.92 4.81
CA GLU A 140 15.29 1.76 3.93
C GLU A 140 14.50 0.59 4.53
N VAL A 141 13.66 -0.03 3.70
CA VAL A 141 12.80 -1.14 4.07
C VAL A 141 13.47 -2.46 3.70
N LYS A 142 14.28 -3.00 4.62
CA LYS A 142 15.02 -4.26 4.42
C LYS A 142 14.18 -5.54 4.53
N LYS A 143 12.98 -5.45 5.08
CA LYS A 143 12.09 -6.60 5.34
C LYS A 143 10.66 -6.21 5.00
N CYS A 144 9.87 -7.21 4.64
CA CYS A 144 8.45 -7.10 4.30
C CYS A 144 7.72 -6.16 5.29
N ASN A 145 7.34 -4.99 4.79
CA ASN A 145 6.57 -3.98 5.50
C ASN A 145 5.21 -3.90 4.82
N LEU A 146 4.25 -4.63 5.40
CA LEU A 146 2.92 -4.85 4.83
C LEU A 146 2.15 -3.54 4.64
N GLY A 147 1.20 -3.56 3.71
CA GLY A 147 0.27 -2.47 3.41
C GLY A 147 0.60 -1.79 2.09
N THR A 148 -0.43 -1.35 1.37
CA THR A 148 -0.33 -0.55 0.15
C THR A 148 -1.27 0.65 0.15
N ALA A 149 -1.71 1.10 1.33
CA ALA A 149 -2.72 2.15 1.43
C ALA A 149 -2.25 3.51 0.90
N GLY A 150 -0.93 3.72 0.85
CA GLY A 150 -0.32 4.88 0.20
C GLY A 150 1.14 4.61 -0.12
N TYR A 151 1.53 4.75 -1.38
CA TYR A 151 2.92 4.67 -1.82
C TYR A 151 3.17 5.45 -3.11
N ILE A 152 4.45 5.78 -3.34
CA ILE A 152 4.96 6.33 -4.60
C ILE A 152 5.83 5.27 -5.25
N ILE A 153 5.73 5.11 -6.58
CA ILE A 153 6.52 4.16 -7.35
C ILE A 153 7.11 4.81 -8.61
N ASN A 154 8.40 4.55 -8.85
CA ASN A 154 9.07 4.84 -10.12
C ASN A 154 8.51 3.94 -11.22
N ILE A 155 8.27 4.50 -12.41
CA ILE A 155 7.59 3.76 -13.47
C ILE A 155 8.39 2.59 -14.04
N GLU A 156 9.72 2.71 -14.10
CA GLU A 156 10.60 1.62 -14.55
C GLU A 156 10.55 0.46 -13.55
N THR A 157 10.42 0.79 -12.26
CA THR A 157 10.20 -0.21 -11.21
C THR A 157 8.84 -0.88 -11.32
N ALA A 158 7.78 -0.13 -11.64
CA ALA A 158 6.47 -0.72 -11.91
C ALA A 158 6.50 -1.70 -13.10
N LYS A 159 7.21 -1.35 -14.19
CA LYS A 159 7.44 -2.26 -15.34
C LYS A 159 8.15 -3.54 -14.91
N LYS A 160 9.24 -3.42 -14.14
CA LYS A 160 9.99 -4.58 -13.63
C LYS A 160 9.11 -5.51 -12.80
N ILE A 161 8.31 -4.95 -11.89
CA ILE A 161 7.40 -5.73 -11.03
C ILE A 161 6.33 -6.42 -11.87
N LEU A 162 5.71 -5.74 -12.84
CA LEU A 162 4.72 -6.33 -13.75
C LEU A 162 5.28 -7.54 -14.50
N ASN A 163 6.50 -7.43 -15.04
CA ASN A 163 7.16 -8.53 -15.73
C ASN A 163 7.36 -9.74 -14.79
N ARG A 164 7.79 -9.50 -13.54
CA ARG A 164 7.93 -10.57 -12.55
C ARG A 164 6.59 -11.23 -12.23
N LEU A 165 5.54 -10.44 -12.02
CA LEU A 165 4.19 -10.92 -11.74
C LEU A 165 3.63 -11.77 -12.89
N SER A 166 3.86 -11.41 -14.15
CA SER A 166 3.38 -12.19 -15.30
C SER A 166 3.92 -13.63 -15.36
N SER A 167 5.09 -13.88 -14.76
CA SER A 167 5.71 -15.21 -14.71
C SER A 167 5.46 -15.96 -13.39
N LYS A 168 4.85 -15.29 -12.41
CA LYS A 168 4.73 -15.80 -11.04
C LYS A 168 3.45 -16.63 -10.88
N LYS A 169 3.61 -17.80 -10.27
CA LYS A 169 2.48 -18.60 -9.75
C LYS A 169 2.17 -18.22 -8.30
N ASN A 170 0.91 -18.41 -7.89
CA ASN A 170 0.43 -18.15 -6.52
C ASN A 170 0.76 -16.71 -6.04
N ILE A 171 0.30 -15.73 -6.82
CA ILE A 171 0.43 -14.30 -6.49
C ILE A 171 -0.33 -14.00 -5.19
N LEU A 172 0.34 -13.35 -4.23
CA LEU A 172 -0.24 -12.94 -2.96
C LEU A 172 -0.97 -11.60 -3.09
N ALA A 173 -1.63 -11.16 -2.01
CA ALA A 173 -2.25 -9.84 -1.97
C ALA A 173 -1.19 -8.76 -2.16
N ILE A 174 -1.54 -7.68 -2.86
CA ILE A 174 -0.58 -6.65 -3.29
C ILE A 174 0.14 -5.98 -2.11
N ASP A 175 -0.54 -5.86 -0.97
CA ASP A 175 -0.04 -5.34 0.31
C ASP A 175 1.08 -6.19 0.93
N ILE A 176 1.17 -7.46 0.55
CA ILE A 176 2.26 -8.36 0.88
C ILE A 176 3.26 -8.42 -0.28
N GLU A 177 2.73 -8.68 -1.47
CA GLU A 177 3.46 -9.08 -2.68
C GLU A 177 4.53 -8.02 -3.04
N LEU A 178 4.17 -6.74 -3.03
CA LEU A 178 5.05 -5.61 -3.35
C LEU A 178 6.31 -5.54 -2.47
N PHE A 179 6.23 -6.03 -1.22
CA PHE A 179 7.32 -5.98 -0.26
C PHE A 179 7.94 -7.35 0.03
N THR A 180 7.62 -8.36 -0.80
CA THR A 180 8.30 -9.66 -0.76
C THR A 180 9.70 -9.57 -1.38
N PRO A 181 10.71 -10.26 -0.83
CA PRO A 181 12.03 -10.31 -1.45
C PRO A 181 12.03 -10.81 -2.89
N THR A 182 11.07 -11.67 -3.28
CA THR A 182 10.97 -12.19 -4.65
C THR A 182 10.67 -11.10 -5.68
N LEU A 183 9.96 -10.04 -5.28
CA LEU A 183 9.68 -8.91 -6.15
C LEU A 183 10.58 -7.71 -5.90
N ASN A 184 11.18 -7.60 -4.72
CA ASN A 184 11.83 -6.39 -4.23
C ASN A 184 13.34 -6.56 -3.97
N ASN A 185 13.97 -7.64 -4.43
CA ASN A 185 15.38 -7.95 -4.13
C ASN A 185 16.39 -6.92 -4.68
N ASP A 186 16.06 -6.26 -5.78
CA ASP A 186 16.89 -5.24 -6.45
C ASP A 186 16.17 -3.88 -6.54
N ILE A 187 15.14 -3.68 -5.70
CA ILE A 187 14.33 -2.47 -5.66
C ILE A 187 14.62 -1.73 -4.36
N ASN A 188 15.03 -0.48 -4.48
CA ASN A 188 15.33 0.39 -3.36
C ASN A 188 14.03 0.97 -2.78
N CYS A 189 13.44 0.22 -1.86
CA CYS A 189 12.23 0.62 -1.15
C CYS A 189 12.55 1.36 0.15
N PHE A 190 11.94 2.53 0.33
CA PHE A 190 12.04 3.33 1.55
C PHE A 190 10.64 3.60 2.11
N MET A 191 10.56 3.84 3.41
CA MET A 191 9.37 4.38 4.07
C MET A 191 9.66 5.76 4.63
N ILE A 192 8.70 6.68 4.55
CA ILE A 192 8.83 8.02 5.11
C ILE A 192 8.30 8.08 6.54
N GLU A 193 9.06 8.70 7.44
CA GLU A 193 8.71 8.86 8.85
C GLU A 193 8.92 10.30 9.34
N PRO A 194 7.91 10.93 9.98
CA PRO A 194 6.52 10.45 10.12
C PRO A 194 5.85 10.11 8.79
N ALA A 195 4.85 9.23 8.81
CA ALA A 195 4.08 8.81 7.63
C ALA A 195 3.18 9.94 7.10
N ILE A 196 2.95 9.95 5.79
CA ILE A 196 2.11 10.93 5.11
C ILE A 196 0.64 10.54 5.15
N CYS A 197 0.33 9.24 5.15
CA CYS A 197 -1.04 8.76 5.28
C CYS A 197 -1.18 7.68 6.35
N ILE A 198 -2.42 7.43 6.77
CA ILE A 198 -2.78 6.38 7.72
C ILE A 198 -4.18 5.86 7.41
N GLN A 199 -4.37 4.54 7.46
CA GLN A 199 -5.69 3.94 7.26
C GLN A 199 -6.63 4.18 8.43
N ASP A 200 -7.93 4.30 8.15
CA ASP A 200 -8.99 4.57 9.12
C ASP A 200 -8.98 3.60 10.31
N PHE A 201 -8.79 2.31 10.05
CA PHE A 201 -8.77 1.32 11.12
C PHE A 201 -7.59 1.46 12.09
N ILE A 202 -6.48 2.04 11.63
CA ILE A 202 -5.30 2.32 12.46
C ILE A 202 -5.48 3.67 13.16
N PHE A 203 -5.97 4.68 12.44
CA PHE A 203 -6.22 6.02 12.98
C PHE A 203 -7.19 5.97 14.17
N ASN A 204 -8.30 5.25 14.03
CA ASN A 204 -9.31 5.10 15.07
C ASN A 204 -9.02 3.99 16.10
N ASN A 205 -7.78 3.47 16.13
CA ASN A 205 -7.36 2.37 17.01
C ASN A 205 -8.31 1.15 16.96
N SER A 206 -8.93 0.89 15.81
CA SER A 206 -9.88 -0.21 15.58
C SER A 206 -11.10 -0.24 16.53
N LYS A 207 -11.41 0.87 17.21
CA LYS A 207 -12.56 0.97 18.14
C LYS A 207 -13.85 1.33 17.42
N ALA A 208 -13.77 2.20 16.41
CA ALA A 208 -14.85 2.56 15.50
C ALA A 208 -14.23 2.83 14.12
N THR A 209 -14.42 1.93 13.16
CA THR A 209 -13.96 2.14 11.78
C THR A 209 -15.08 2.81 11.02
N SER A 210 -14.89 4.06 10.59
CA SER A 210 -15.83 4.74 9.69
C SER A 210 -15.88 4.04 8.33
N PHE A 211 -14.77 3.40 7.95
CA PHE A 211 -14.62 2.75 6.65
C PHE A 211 -14.11 1.31 6.82
N PRO A 212 -15.00 0.31 7.02
CA PRO A 212 -14.57 -1.09 7.08
C PRO A 212 -14.03 -1.55 5.72
N SER A 213 -13.03 -2.44 5.74
CA SER A 213 -12.45 -2.99 4.50
C SER A 213 -13.48 -3.81 3.70
N PHE A 214 -13.65 -3.48 2.42
CA PHE A 214 -14.49 -4.25 1.50
C PHE A 214 -13.97 -5.67 1.21
N ILE A 215 -12.73 -5.96 1.59
CA ILE A 215 -12.09 -7.28 1.42
C ILE A 215 -12.50 -8.23 2.56
N MET A 216 -13.13 -7.72 3.63
CA MET A 216 -13.67 -8.54 4.70
C MET A 216 -15.08 -9.03 4.36
N PRO A 217 -15.39 -10.34 4.51
CA PRO A 217 -16.77 -10.79 4.45
C PRO A 217 -17.60 -10.10 5.55
N LYS A 218 -18.81 -9.63 5.20
CA LYS A 218 -19.79 -9.08 6.15
C LYS A 218 -19.92 -10.04 7.33
N LYS A 219 -19.51 -9.60 8.52
CA LYS A 219 -19.60 -10.38 9.76
C LYS A 219 -20.92 -10.07 10.44
N ASN A 220 -21.81 -11.05 10.50
CA ASN A 220 -22.71 -11.16 11.64
C ASN A 220 -21.85 -11.22 12.93
N SER A 221 -22.34 -10.55 13.95
CA SER A 221 -21.63 -10.20 15.17
C SER A 221 -21.02 -11.41 15.91
N MET A 222 -19.96 -11.12 16.67
CA MET A 222 -19.43 -11.93 17.77
C MET A 222 -18.90 -13.34 17.40
N ASN A 223 -17.63 -13.43 16.95
CA ASN A 223 -16.62 -14.44 17.38
C ASN A 223 -15.40 -14.59 16.44
N THR A 224 -15.39 -13.91 15.29
CA THR A 224 -14.34 -14.07 14.27
C THR A 224 -13.09 -13.18 14.47
N LYS A 225 -12.98 -12.47 15.61
CA LYS A 225 -11.73 -11.75 15.98
C LYS A 225 -10.57 -12.74 16.24
N LYS A 226 -10.88 -13.97 16.66
CA LYS A 226 -9.87 -15.01 16.94
C LYS A 226 -9.35 -15.71 15.68
N THR A 227 -10.10 -15.80 14.58
CA THR A 227 -9.77 -16.68 13.42
C THR A 227 -8.87 -16.06 12.36
N PHE A 228 -8.87 -14.73 12.16
CA PHE A 228 -8.01 -14.10 11.15
C PHE A 228 -6.67 -13.62 11.70
N LEU A 229 -6.65 -13.11 12.95
CA LEU A 229 -5.40 -12.88 13.69
C LEU A 229 -4.61 -14.18 13.89
N THR A 230 -5.28 -15.34 13.99
CA THR A 230 -4.60 -16.64 14.00
C THR A 230 -4.11 -17.09 12.62
N LYS A 231 -4.79 -16.73 11.51
CA LYS A 231 -4.28 -16.98 10.15
C LYS A 231 -3.04 -16.14 9.84
N ILE A 232 -3.10 -14.82 10.10
CA ILE A 232 -1.94 -13.92 9.98
C ILE A 232 -0.83 -14.33 10.95
N LYS A 233 -1.13 -14.68 12.21
CA LYS A 233 -0.11 -15.24 13.13
C LYS A 233 0.48 -16.55 12.61
N LYS A 234 -0.31 -17.44 11.99
CA LYS A 234 0.18 -18.69 11.40
C LYS A 234 1.11 -18.41 10.21
N GLU A 235 0.75 -17.50 9.32
CA GLU A 235 1.59 -17.03 8.22
C GLU A 235 2.91 -16.40 8.72
N ILE A 236 2.83 -15.53 9.74
CA ILE A 236 3.99 -14.87 10.35
C ILE A 236 4.87 -15.88 11.11
N SER A 237 4.28 -16.87 11.78
CA SER A 237 5.01 -17.93 12.49
C SER A 237 5.78 -18.86 11.54
N ARG A 238 5.38 -18.94 10.27
CA ARG A 238 6.11 -19.66 9.22
C ARG A 238 7.37 -18.92 8.74
N LEU A 239 7.51 -17.61 9.02
CA LEU A 239 8.60 -16.75 8.53
C LEU A 239 9.70 -16.42 9.56
N SER A 240 9.74 -17.13 10.70
CA SER A 240 10.92 -17.42 11.57
C SER A 240 10.58 -17.37 13.08
N PRO A 241 11.03 -18.34 13.91
CA PRO A 241 10.65 -18.42 15.34
C PRO A 241 11.45 -17.54 16.33
N LEU A 242 12.46 -16.74 15.91
CA LEU A 242 13.57 -16.39 16.82
C LEU A 242 13.87 -14.88 17.07
N SER A 243 12.90 -13.96 17.00
CA SER A 243 13.22 -12.51 17.09
C SER A 243 12.47 -11.65 18.12
N ALA A 244 11.72 -12.24 19.06
CA ALA A 244 10.89 -11.45 19.98
C ALA A 244 11.71 -10.57 20.95
N ILE A 245 12.90 -10.98 21.36
CA ILE A 245 13.66 -10.32 22.45
C ILE A 245 14.64 -9.25 21.91
N LYS A 246 15.25 -9.44 20.72
CA LYS A 246 16.11 -8.42 20.07
C LYS A 246 15.35 -7.26 19.40
N LYS A 247 14.03 -7.36 19.22
CA LYS A 247 13.22 -6.40 18.45
C LYS A 247 12.98 -5.06 19.15
N HIS A 248 12.99 -4.98 20.48
CA HIS A 248 12.57 -3.76 21.18
C HIS A 248 13.61 -2.63 21.15
N VAL A 249 14.90 -2.96 21.25
CA VAL A 249 16.00 -1.96 21.20
C VAL A 249 16.26 -1.44 19.76
N LEU A 250 15.90 -2.27 18.77
CA LEU A 250 16.23 -2.07 17.35
C LEU A 250 15.06 -1.58 16.49
N SER A 251 13.90 -1.32 17.12
CA SER A 251 12.72 -0.78 16.46
C SER A 251 12.53 0.70 16.80
N LYS A 252 11.86 1.44 15.91
CA LYS A 252 11.42 2.82 16.15
C LYS A 252 9.91 2.85 16.14
N LYS A 253 9.31 3.66 17.01
CA LYS A 253 7.87 3.93 16.98
C LYS A 253 7.56 4.64 15.66
N SER A 254 6.67 4.05 14.86
CA SER A 254 6.15 4.70 13.66
C SER A 254 5.14 5.77 14.07
N THR A 255 5.20 6.92 13.41
CA THR A 255 4.35 8.06 13.72
C THR A 255 3.65 8.55 12.46
N TYR A 256 2.47 9.11 12.62
CA TYR A 256 1.74 9.83 11.58
C TYR A 256 1.58 11.26 12.09
N ARG A 257 1.86 12.23 11.23
CA ARG A 257 1.75 13.65 11.52
C ARG A 257 1.30 14.35 10.26
#